data_AF-Q2RRE0-F1
#
_entry.id   AF-Q2RRE0-F1
#
_cell.length_a   1.000
_cell.length_b   1.000
_cell.length_c   1.000
_cell.angle_alpha   90.00
_cell.angle_beta   90.00
_cell.angle_gamma   90.00
#
_symmetry.space_group_name_H-M   'P 1'
#
loop_
_entity.id
_entity.type
_entity.pdbx_description
1 polymer ?
#
loop_
_entity_poly.entity_id
_entity_poly.type
_entity_poly.pdbx_seq_one_letter_code
_entity_poly.pdbx_strand_id
1 'polypeptide(L)'
;MTEEPATPGQGDLSLFNWSEERRLGVRLMDRDHQVVCHQAGLLAAGVDRGDGAAMAAGARFLQDYIPRMFEREDRLMANTNHPERGAHQDAHRQLLVGLMTRTSGPIETAASVLAAVETWIRGHIDAHDRPLARHVLEAAIDPFAATGGRRLLGSVQWDRLSVMVVDGQFAFRRTARDMLVALGVATVIEARDGVEALKQLPNHKIDALLVDLYMAPMDGVEFTHLMRNIADSPNPRALIILMTGAEVSQGLINRALDAGIHDLMKKPISQDALRARLERHLLAPLPFHEVGRYLLPVHPDRNATLLRRQAASLSR
;
A
#
# COMPACT_ATOMS: atom_id res chain seq x y z
N MET A 1 6.20 -52.51 29.13
CA MET A 1 6.03 -51.90 27.80
C MET A 1 6.48 -50.46 27.92
N THR A 2 7.71 -50.20 27.53
CA THR A 2 8.28 -48.85 27.47
C THR A 2 7.75 -48.18 26.21
N GLU A 3 7.02 -47.08 26.36
CA GLU A 3 6.60 -46.25 25.23
C GLU A 3 7.86 -45.70 24.53
N GLU A 4 7.98 -45.97 23.22
CA GLU A 4 8.97 -45.32 22.36
C GLU A 4 8.66 -43.82 22.26
N PRO A 5 9.67 -42.94 22.27
CA PRO A 5 9.46 -41.52 22.03
C PRO A 5 8.99 -41.30 20.59
N ALA A 6 7.99 -40.45 20.41
CA ALA A 6 7.46 -40.08 19.10
C ALA A 6 8.59 -39.59 18.18
N THR A 7 8.62 -40.12 16.96
CA THR A 7 9.55 -39.72 15.90
C THR A 7 9.36 -38.23 15.59
N PRO A 8 10.41 -37.39 15.64
CA PRO A 8 10.30 -35.99 15.26
C PRO A 8 10.16 -35.93 13.73
N GLY A 9 8.97 -35.61 13.22
CA GLY A 9 8.79 -35.44 11.77
C GLY A 9 7.36 -35.46 11.21
N GLN A 10 6.33 -35.86 11.96
CA GLN A 10 4.96 -35.83 11.44
C GLN A 10 4.21 -34.57 11.90
N GLY A 11 4.65 -33.40 11.42
CA GLY A 11 3.83 -32.20 11.48
C GLY A 11 2.67 -32.31 10.49
N ASP A 12 1.46 -31.94 10.89
CA ASP A 12 0.32 -31.87 9.97
C ASP A 12 0.58 -30.83 8.88
N LEU A 13 1.02 -31.28 7.70
CA LEU A 13 1.29 -30.43 6.54
C LEU A 13 0.09 -29.57 6.14
N SER A 14 -1.13 -29.97 6.51
CA SER A 14 -2.34 -29.20 6.23
C SER A 14 -2.38 -27.86 6.98
N LEU A 15 -1.63 -27.73 8.08
CA LEU A 15 -1.48 -26.48 8.81
C LEU A 15 -0.97 -25.34 7.92
N PHE A 16 -0.03 -25.66 7.02
CA PHE A 16 0.60 -24.69 6.12
C PHE A 16 -0.20 -24.44 4.85
N ASN A 17 -1.34 -25.12 4.66
CA ASN A 17 -2.24 -24.81 3.56
C ASN A 17 -3.07 -23.58 3.92
N TRP A 18 -2.91 -22.52 3.13
CA TRP A 18 -3.74 -21.33 3.25
C TRP A 18 -5.22 -21.67 3.05
N SER A 19 -6.08 -21.15 3.92
CA SER A 19 -7.54 -21.30 3.83
C SER A 19 -8.23 -19.95 3.87
N GLU A 20 -9.44 -19.87 3.31
CA GLU A 20 -10.25 -18.64 3.32
C GLU A 20 -10.61 -18.18 4.73
N GLU A 21 -10.69 -19.09 5.71
CA GLU A 21 -10.95 -18.76 7.12
C GLU A 21 -9.84 -17.90 7.76
N ARG A 22 -8.62 -17.98 7.23
CA ARG A 22 -7.47 -17.18 7.67
C ARG A 22 -7.35 -15.84 6.97
N ARG A 23 -8.26 -15.53 6.03
CA ARG A 23 -8.29 -14.25 5.33
C ARG A 23 -8.66 -13.13 6.31
N LEU A 24 -7.87 -12.07 6.27
CA LEU A 24 -8.03 -10.86 7.07
C LEU A 24 -8.76 -9.75 6.31
N GLY A 25 -8.71 -9.77 4.97
CA GLY A 25 -9.37 -8.76 4.11
C GLY A 25 -8.47 -7.59 3.75
N VAL A 26 -7.31 -7.47 4.38
CA VAL A 26 -6.25 -6.52 3.98
C VAL A 26 -5.35 -7.20 2.97
N ARG A 27 -5.49 -6.85 1.69
CA ARG A 27 -4.80 -7.52 0.56
C ARG A 27 -3.28 -7.70 0.75
N LEU A 28 -2.62 -6.72 1.36
CA LEU A 28 -1.19 -6.78 1.63
C LEU A 28 -0.85 -7.90 2.62
N MET A 29 -1.55 -7.94 3.76
CA MET A 29 -1.37 -8.95 4.81
C MET A 29 -1.76 -10.34 4.30
N ASP A 30 -2.92 -10.48 3.64
CA ASP A 30 -3.37 -11.76 3.08
C ASP A 30 -2.33 -12.37 2.13
N ARG A 31 -1.73 -11.54 1.28
CA ARG A 31 -0.68 -11.97 0.35
C ARG A 31 0.57 -12.44 1.09
N ASP A 32 0.98 -11.69 2.10
CA ASP A 32 2.16 -12.02 2.89
C ASP A 32 1.98 -13.33 3.66
N HIS A 33 0.81 -13.54 4.25
CA HIS A 33 0.49 -14.75 4.97
C HIS A 33 0.47 -15.97 4.05
N GLN A 34 -0.07 -15.82 2.84
CA GLN A 34 -0.02 -16.86 1.80
C GLN A 34 1.41 -17.25 1.42
N VAL A 35 2.31 -16.27 1.30
CA VAL A 35 3.72 -16.53 0.98
C VAL A 35 4.40 -17.31 2.10
N VAL A 36 4.19 -16.92 3.36
CA VAL A 36 4.76 -17.62 4.53
C VAL A 36 4.23 -19.04 4.61
N CYS A 37 2.92 -19.24 4.54
CA CYS A 37 2.29 -20.56 4.55
C CYS A 37 2.81 -21.46 3.43
N HIS A 38 2.87 -20.94 2.20
CA HIS A 38 3.37 -21.72 1.05
C HIS A 38 4.83 -22.15 1.23
N GLN A 39 5.71 -21.23 1.67
CA GLN A 39 7.13 -21.52 1.83
C GLN A 39 7.40 -22.45 3.01
N ALA A 40 6.61 -22.35 4.08
CA ALA A 40 6.64 -23.30 5.18
C ALA A 40 6.21 -24.71 4.73
N GLY A 41 5.18 -24.82 3.88
CA GLY A 41 4.79 -26.09 3.28
C GLY A 41 5.91 -26.72 2.43
N LEU A 42 6.62 -25.91 1.62
CA LEU A 42 7.78 -26.39 0.85
C LEU A 42 8.94 -26.84 1.75
N LEU A 43 9.20 -26.10 2.82
CA LEU A 43 10.22 -26.44 3.81
C LEU A 43 9.89 -27.77 4.50
N ALA A 44 8.65 -27.94 4.99
CA ALA A 44 8.19 -29.16 5.63
C ALA A 44 8.29 -30.37 4.67
N ALA A 45 7.86 -30.21 3.41
CA ALA A 45 8.01 -31.27 2.41
C ALA A 45 9.50 -31.60 2.11
N GLY A 46 10.40 -30.61 2.23
CA GLY A 46 11.85 -30.82 2.15
C GLY A 46 12.37 -31.66 3.32
N VAL A 47 11.87 -31.42 4.53
CA VAL A 47 12.15 -32.23 5.73
C VAL A 47 11.74 -33.68 5.51
N ASP A 48 10.51 -33.91 5.05
CA ASP A 48 9.97 -35.27 4.79
C ASP A 48 10.81 -36.06 3.79
N ARG A 49 11.39 -35.38 2.79
CA ARG A 49 12.25 -36.01 1.77
C ARG A 49 13.70 -36.19 2.21
N GLY A 50 14.09 -35.66 3.37
CA GLY A 50 15.50 -35.62 3.78
C GLY A 50 16.37 -34.74 2.88
N ASP A 51 15.79 -33.78 2.16
CA ASP A 51 16.50 -32.91 1.22
C ASP A 51 17.14 -31.71 1.94
N GLY A 52 18.39 -31.88 2.38
CA GLY A 52 19.12 -30.86 3.11
C GLY A 52 19.31 -29.53 2.34
N ALA A 53 19.35 -29.56 1.00
CA ALA A 53 19.48 -28.36 0.20
C ALA A 53 18.16 -27.57 0.17
N ALA A 54 17.03 -28.27 0.00
CA ALA A 54 15.70 -27.67 0.10
C ALA A 54 15.42 -27.12 1.50
N MET A 55 15.80 -27.85 2.55
CA MET A 55 15.67 -27.39 3.95
C MET A 55 16.41 -26.06 4.16
N ALA A 56 17.68 -26.01 3.75
CA ALA A 56 18.50 -24.82 3.92
C ALA A 56 17.99 -23.62 3.11
N ALA A 57 17.48 -23.85 1.89
CA ALA A 57 16.90 -22.81 1.06
C ALA A 57 15.58 -22.26 1.63
N GLY A 58 14.67 -23.15 2.04
CA GLY A 58 13.38 -22.77 2.62
C GLY A 58 13.53 -22.03 3.95
N ALA A 59 14.41 -22.52 4.83
CA ALA A 59 14.72 -21.86 6.10
C ALA A 59 15.26 -20.44 5.89
N ARG A 60 16.26 -20.27 5.01
CA ARG A 60 16.81 -18.95 4.67
C ARG A 60 15.76 -18.01 4.12
N PHE A 61 14.90 -18.49 3.21
CA PHE A 61 13.84 -17.66 2.65
C PHE A 61 12.91 -17.13 3.75
N LEU A 62 12.44 -17.99 4.64
CA LEU A 62 11.51 -17.61 5.72
C LEU A 62 12.19 -16.67 6.73
N GLN A 63 13.44 -16.95 7.10
CA GLN A 63 14.26 -16.09 7.97
C GLN A 63 14.47 -14.70 7.36
N ASP A 64 14.60 -14.58 6.04
CA ASP A 64 14.74 -13.28 5.36
C ASP A 64 13.41 -12.55 5.13
N TYR A 65 12.33 -13.29 4.89
CA TYR A 65 11.04 -12.75 4.49
C TYR A 65 10.20 -12.26 5.68
N ILE A 66 10.09 -13.09 6.73
CA ILE A 66 9.22 -12.82 7.88
C ILE A 66 9.57 -11.50 8.59
N PRO A 67 10.85 -11.15 8.86
CA PRO A 67 11.16 -9.86 9.46
C PRO A 67 10.66 -8.67 8.62
N ARG A 68 10.76 -8.76 7.29
CA ARG A 68 10.29 -7.68 6.40
C ARG A 68 8.77 -7.62 6.33
N MET A 69 8.09 -8.75 6.50
CA MET A 69 6.63 -8.81 6.65
C MET A 69 6.20 -8.08 7.92
N PHE A 70 6.81 -8.42 9.06
CA PHE A 70 6.57 -7.72 10.33
C PHE A 70 6.88 -6.23 10.25
N GLU A 71 7.93 -5.81 9.55
CA GLU A 71 8.19 -4.38 9.30
C GLU A 71 7.08 -3.69 8.50
N ARG A 72 6.40 -4.39 7.58
CA ARG A 72 5.26 -3.83 6.82
C ARG A 72 4.04 -3.67 7.72
N GLU A 73 3.76 -4.64 8.58
CA GLU A 73 2.69 -4.57 9.58
C GLU A 73 2.94 -3.46 10.61
N ASP A 74 4.17 -3.35 11.11
CA ASP A 74 4.59 -2.26 11.99
C ASP A 74 4.37 -0.88 11.35
N ARG A 75 4.63 -0.75 10.04
CA ARG A 75 4.35 0.47 9.28
C ARG A 75 2.86 0.71 9.12
N LEU A 76 2.06 -0.33 8.87
CA LEU A 76 0.59 -0.22 8.85
C LEU A 76 0.08 0.29 10.19
N MET A 77 0.49 -0.33 11.30
CA MET A 77 0.16 0.10 12.65
C MET A 77 0.58 1.53 12.95
N ALA A 78 1.78 1.93 12.53
CA ALA A 78 2.27 3.30 12.68
C ALA A 78 1.38 4.29 11.94
N ASN A 79 1.07 3.98 10.68
CA ASN A 79 0.31 4.87 9.79
C ASN A 79 -1.16 4.99 10.22
N THR A 80 -1.70 3.98 10.91
CA THR A 80 -3.07 4.00 11.42
C THR A 80 -3.16 4.33 12.91
N ASN A 81 -2.05 4.66 13.59
CA ASN A 81 -2.01 4.88 15.05
C ASN A 81 -2.65 3.74 15.87
N HIS A 82 -2.34 2.49 15.53
CA HIS A 82 -2.92 1.33 16.22
C HIS A 82 -2.57 1.35 17.73
N PRO A 83 -3.55 1.28 18.64
CA PRO A 83 -3.32 1.47 20.07
C PRO A 83 -2.40 0.42 20.70
N GLU A 84 -2.46 -0.81 20.19
CA GLU A 84 -1.68 -1.95 20.71
C GLU A 84 -0.35 -2.20 19.96
N ARG A 85 0.17 -1.18 19.25
CA ARG A 85 1.40 -1.32 18.45
C ARG A 85 2.58 -1.90 19.24
N GLY A 86 2.79 -1.45 20.48
CA GLY A 86 3.88 -1.97 21.32
C GLY A 86 3.73 -3.47 21.62
N ALA A 87 2.52 -3.91 21.96
CA ALA A 87 2.25 -5.32 22.26
C ALA A 87 2.42 -6.21 21.01
N HIS A 88 2.00 -5.74 19.83
CA HIS A 88 2.19 -6.46 18.57
C HIS A 88 3.69 -6.58 18.22
N GLN A 89 4.46 -5.50 18.38
CA GLN A 89 5.92 -5.52 18.20
C GLN A 89 6.63 -6.49 19.16
N ASP A 90 6.14 -6.62 20.39
CA ASP A 90 6.65 -7.59 21.36
C ASP A 90 6.37 -9.03 20.91
N ALA A 91 5.16 -9.29 20.38
CA ALA A 91 4.81 -10.58 19.80
C ALA A 91 5.68 -10.92 18.58
N HIS A 92 5.96 -9.95 17.69
CA HIS A 92 6.91 -10.13 16.59
C HIS A 92 8.31 -10.52 17.10
N ARG A 93 8.83 -9.80 18.11
CA ARG A 93 10.15 -10.10 18.68
C ARG A 93 10.23 -11.51 19.24
N GLN A 94 9.18 -11.99 19.92
CA GLN A 94 9.14 -13.35 20.47
C GLN A 94 9.20 -14.41 19.36
N LEU A 95 8.44 -14.23 18.27
CA LEU A 95 8.50 -15.14 17.11
C LEU A 95 9.88 -15.14 16.43
N LEU A 96 10.51 -13.96 16.31
CA LEU A 96 11.84 -13.83 15.72
C LEU A 96 12.93 -14.55 16.51
N VAL A 97 12.81 -14.67 17.83
CA VAL A 97 13.76 -15.46 18.65
C VAL A 97 13.77 -16.92 18.20
N GLY A 98 12.60 -17.54 18.04
CA GLY A 98 12.48 -18.92 17.55
C GLY A 98 12.95 -19.06 16.09
N LEU A 99 12.60 -18.10 15.24
CA LEU A 99 12.96 -18.10 13.83
C LEU A 99 14.48 -17.98 13.60
N MET A 100 15.18 -17.20 14.42
CA MET A 100 16.60 -16.86 14.26
C MET A 100 17.53 -17.66 15.18
N THR A 101 17.02 -18.71 15.83
CA THR A 101 17.82 -19.56 16.71
C THR A 101 19.00 -20.19 15.95
N ARG A 102 20.20 -20.12 16.53
CA ARG A 102 21.39 -20.76 15.97
C ARG A 102 21.31 -22.26 16.19
N THR A 103 21.51 -23.02 15.13
CA THR A 103 21.34 -24.48 15.09
C THR A 103 22.57 -25.15 14.52
N SER A 104 22.70 -26.47 14.75
CA SER A 104 23.87 -27.26 14.36
C SER A 104 23.82 -27.79 12.92
N GLY A 105 22.65 -27.78 12.28
CA GLY A 105 22.46 -28.34 10.95
C GLY A 105 21.14 -27.97 10.27
N PRO A 106 20.94 -28.36 9.00
CA PRO A 106 19.77 -27.98 8.21
C PRO A 106 18.44 -28.50 8.78
N ILE A 107 18.43 -29.69 9.38
CA ILE A 107 17.24 -30.32 9.94
C ILE A 107 16.78 -29.54 11.18
N GLU A 108 17.70 -29.25 12.10
CA GLU A 108 17.40 -28.48 13.32
C GLU A 108 16.98 -27.05 12.97
N THR A 109 17.60 -26.45 11.94
CA THR A 109 17.19 -25.13 11.42
C THR A 109 15.76 -25.17 10.89
N ALA A 110 15.45 -26.16 10.05
CA ALA A 110 14.11 -26.31 9.48
C ALA A 110 13.06 -26.52 10.57
N ALA A 111 13.33 -27.37 11.55
CA ALA A 111 12.45 -27.62 12.69
C ALA A 111 12.18 -26.34 13.50
N SER A 112 13.22 -25.55 13.80
CA SER A 112 13.07 -24.28 14.52
C SER A 112 12.22 -23.26 13.76
N VAL A 113 12.45 -23.14 12.44
CA VAL A 113 11.68 -22.24 11.57
C VAL A 113 10.22 -22.68 11.47
N LEU A 114 9.95 -23.97 11.25
CA LEU A 114 8.59 -24.50 11.16
C LEU A 114 7.82 -24.33 12.48
N ALA A 115 8.47 -24.54 13.63
CA ALA A 115 7.86 -24.32 14.94
C ALA A 115 7.48 -22.84 15.17
N ALA A 116 8.33 -21.90 14.73
CA ALA A 116 8.01 -20.47 14.79
C ALA A 116 6.83 -20.12 13.88
N VAL A 117 6.77 -20.66 12.66
CA VAL A 117 5.65 -20.44 11.74
C VAL A 117 4.36 -21.07 12.27
N GLU A 118 4.42 -22.27 12.87
CA GLU A 118 3.26 -22.89 13.51
C GLU A 118 2.72 -22.05 14.67
N THR A 119 3.61 -21.52 15.51
CA THR A 119 3.24 -20.60 16.60
C THR A 119 2.56 -19.34 16.05
N TRP A 120 3.08 -18.81 14.95
CA TRP A 120 2.49 -17.66 14.27
C TRP A 120 1.09 -18.00 13.70
N ILE A 121 0.92 -19.12 12.99
CA ILE A 121 -0.37 -19.54 12.41
C ILE A 121 -1.43 -19.77 13.49
N ARG A 122 -1.07 -20.47 14.58
CA ARG A 122 -2.04 -20.90 15.60
C ARG A 122 -2.42 -19.82 16.60
N GLY A 123 -1.58 -18.81 16.78
CA GLY A 123 -1.77 -17.79 17.80
C GLY A 123 -1.74 -16.37 17.25
N HIS A 124 -0.67 -16.01 16.54
CA HIS A 124 -0.40 -14.63 16.20
C HIS A 124 -1.43 -14.03 15.23
N ILE A 125 -1.83 -14.78 14.19
CA ILE A 125 -2.80 -14.30 13.19
C ILE A 125 -4.10 -13.85 13.84
N ASP A 126 -4.68 -14.67 14.71
CA ASP A 126 -5.97 -14.34 15.34
C ASP A 126 -5.83 -13.36 16.50
N ALA A 127 -4.74 -13.44 17.27
CA ALA A 127 -4.53 -12.60 18.45
C ALA A 127 -4.07 -11.17 18.10
N HIS A 128 -3.34 -10.98 17.00
CA HIS A 128 -2.70 -9.71 16.66
C HIS A 128 -3.04 -9.23 15.24
N ASP A 129 -2.90 -10.08 14.21
CA ASP A 129 -3.09 -9.64 12.82
C ASP A 129 -4.56 -9.35 12.50
N ARG A 130 -5.49 -10.11 13.07
CA ARG A 130 -6.94 -9.91 12.85
C ARG A 130 -7.45 -8.62 13.50
N PRO A 131 -7.09 -8.27 14.76
CA PRO A 131 -7.32 -6.94 15.31
C PRO A 131 -6.71 -5.82 14.46
N LEU A 132 -5.45 -5.97 14.02
CA LEU A 132 -4.79 -5.00 13.15
C LEU A 132 -5.57 -4.81 11.84
N ALA A 133 -5.94 -5.90 11.17
CA ALA A 133 -6.67 -5.85 9.92
C ALA A 133 -8.03 -5.16 10.09
N ARG A 134 -8.75 -5.43 11.18
CA ARG A 134 -9.99 -4.71 11.51
C ARG A 134 -9.74 -3.21 11.62
N HIS A 135 -8.74 -2.81 12.41
CA HIS A 135 -8.38 -1.40 12.59
C HIS A 135 -7.98 -0.72 11.28
N VAL A 136 -7.22 -1.40 10.42
CA VAL A 136 -6.82 -0.89 9.09
C VAL A 136 -8.04 -0.71 8.19
N LEU A 137 -8.96 -1.66 8.18
CA LEU A 137 -10.20 -1.58 7.40
C LEU A 137 -11.11 -0.46 7.91
N GLU A 138 -11.24 -0.31 9.23
CA GLU A 138 -11.98 0.80 9.86
C GLU A 138 -11.33 2.15 9.54
N ALA A 139 -10.01 2.27 9.64
CA ALA A 139 -9.25 3.48 9.28
C ALA A 139 -9.39 3.83 7.79
N ALA A 140 -9.62 2.85 6.92
CA ALA A 140 -9.87 3.07 5.50
C ALA A 140 -11.30 3.60 5.22
N ILE A 141 -12.26 3.32 6.12
CA ILE A 141 -13.66 3.75 6.04
C ILE A 141 -13.85 5.10 6.74
N ASP A 142 -13.24 5.31 7.91
CA ASP A 142 -13.28 6.55 8.69
C ASP A 142 -11.87 6.88 9.27
N PRO A 143 -11.05 7.64 8.53
CA PRO A 143 -9.70 8.02 8.95
C PRO A 143 -9.63 8.86 10.23
N PHE A 144 -10.74 9.51 10.61
CA PHE A 144 -10.80 10.44 11.75
C PHE A 144 -10.99 9.70 13.08
N ALA A 145 -11.76 8.60 13.06
CA ALA A 145 -11.96 7.74 14.23
C ALA A 145 -10.69 6.95 14.61
N ALA A 146 -9.95 6.44 13.63
CA ALA A 146 -8.79 5.56 13.85
C ALA A 146 -7.55 6.27 14.44
N THR A 147 -7.46 7.59 14.35
CA THR A 147 -6.35 8.37 14.90
C THR A 147 -6.59 8.84 16.34
N GLY A 148 -7.68 8.39 17.00
CA GLY A 148 -7.95 8.67 18.42
C GLY A 148 -8.05 10.16 18.73
N GLY A 149 -8.48 10.98 17.76
CA GLY A 149 -8.48 12.44 17.87
C GLY A 149 -7.09 13.07 17.99
N ARG A 150 -6.00 12.29 17.91
CA ARG A 150 -4.64 12.81 17.84
C ARG A 150 -4.37 13.25 16.41
N ARG A 151 -4.45 14.57 16.24
CA ARG A 151 -3.92 15.34 15.10
C ARG A 151 -2.66 14.64 14.59
N LEU A 152 -2.70 14.10 13.37
CA LEU A 152 -1.49 13.75 12.61
C LEU A 152 -0.52 14.94 12.78
N LEU A 153 0.77 14.66 12.96
CA LEU A 153 1.79 15.68 13.19
C LEU A 153 1.75 16.68 12.02
N GLY A 154 1.00 17.78 12.22
CA GLY A 154 0.53 18.67 11.17
C GLY A 154 -0.96 18.48 10.83
N SER A 155 -1.80 19.49 11.08
CA SER A 155 -3.05 19.61 10.31
C SER A 155 -2.73 20.23 8.96
N VAL A 156 -3.42 19.78 7.91
CA VAL A 156 -3.40 20.48 6.63
C VAL A 156 -3.76 21.95 6.86
N GLN A 157 -2.90 22.86 6.40
CA GLN A 157 -3.16 24.30 6.41
C GLN A 157 -3.99 24.62 5.17
N TRP A 158 -5.29 24.31 5.21
CA TRP A 158 -6.20 24.44 4.06
C TRP A 158 -6.18 25.86 3.47
N ASP A 159 -6.08 26.85 4.33
CA ASP A 159 -5.98 28.29 4.04
C ASP A 159 -4.68 28.71 3.33
N ARG A 160 -3.79 27.77 3.01
CA ARG A 160 -2.59 27.99 2.20
C ARG A 160 -2.57 27.19 0.92
N LEU A 161 -3.54 26.30 0.72
CA LEU A 161 -3.58 25.42 -0.44
C LEU A 161 -4.19 26.10 -1.66
N SER A 162 -3.58 25.82 -2.79
CA SER A 162 -4.11 26.10 -4.11
C SER A 162 -4.43 24.78 -4.82
N VAL A 163 -5.72 24.55 -5.09
CA VAL A 163 -6.21 23.32 -5.72
C VAL A 163 -6.85 23.63 -7.06
N MET A 164 -6.44 22.91 -8.10
CA MET A 164 -7.05 23.00 -9.43
C MET A 164 -8.00 21.84 -9.66
N VAL A 165 -9.21 22.14 -10.13
CA VAL A 165 -10.21 21.15 -10.57
C VAL A 165 -10.29 21.19 -12.09
N VAL A 166 -9.96 20.08 -12.73
CA VAL A 166 -9.97 19.92 -14.19
C VAL A 166 -11.02 18.89 -14.56
N ASP A 167 -12.14 19.31 -15.14
CA ASP A 167 -13.25 18.40 -15.45
C ASP A 167 -14.14 18.99 -16.53
N GLY A 168 -14.62 18.21 -17.50
CA GLY A 168 -15.50 18.71 -18.57
C GLY A 168 -16.89 19.14 -18.08
N GLN A 169 -17.38 18.51 -17.02
CA GLN A 169 -18.74 18.69 -16.51
C GLN A 169 -18.80 19.87 -15.53
N PHE A 170 -19.44 20.96 -15.96
CA PHE A 170 -19.61 22.18 -15.16
C PHE A 170 -20.23 21.90 -13.78
N ALA A 171 -21.26 21.04 -13.73
CA ALA A 171 -21.93 20.70 -12.48
C ALA A 171 -20.96 20.06 -11.48
N PHE A 172 -20.12 19.12 -11.95
CA PHE A 172 -19.15 18.46 -11.08
C PHE A 172 -18.02 19.42 -10.66
N ARG A 173 -17.49 20.25 -11.59
CA ARG A 173 -16.50 21.29 -11.23
C ARG A 173 -16.99 22.17 -10.10
N ARG A 174 -18.24 22.64 -10.19
CA ARG A 174 -18.86 23.47 -9.15
C ARG A 174 -18.99 22.74 -7.83
N THR A 175 -19.48 21.50 -7.84
CA THR A 175 -19.60 20.68 -6.62
C THR A 175 -18.23 20.44 -5.96
N ALA A 176 -17.21 20.08 -6.73
CA ALA A 176 -15.86 19.89 -6.20
C ALA A 176 -15.28 21.19 -5.64
N ARG A 177 -15.51 22.32 -6.30
CA ARG A 177 -15.11 23.64 -5.81
C ARG A 177 -15.79 23.99 -4.49
N ASP A 178 -17.10 23.77 -4.39
CA ASP A 178 -17.86 24.03 -3.15
C ASP A 178 -17.35 23.16 -1.99
N MET A 179 -17.03 21.88 -2.25
CA MET A 179 -16.40 20.99 -1.26
C MET A 179 -15.03 21.52 -0.81
N LEU A 180 -14.17 21.96 -1.73
CA LEU A 180 -12.85 22.49 -1.41
C LEU A 180 -12.93 23.80 -0.60
N VAL A 181 -13.87 24.68 -0.96
CA VAL A 181 -14.15 25.92 -0.20
C VAL A 181 -14.64 25.60 1.20
N ALA A 182 -15.54 24.61 1.35
CA ALA A 182 -16.03 24.16 2.67
C ALA A 182 -14.92 23.56 3.54
N LEU A 183 -13.88 22.99 2.94
CA LEU A 183 -12.66 22.53 3.64
C LEU A 183 -11.72 23.67 4.03
N GLY A 184 -11.94 24.90 3.53
CA GLY A 184 -11.10 26.06 3.82
C GLY A 184 -9.94 26.25 2.85
N VAL A 185 -9.98 25.64 1.66
CA VAL A 185 -8.94 25.82 0.63
C VAL A 185 -8.88 27.29 0.19
N ALA A 186 -7.70 27.91 0.28
CA ALA A 186 -7.54 29.33 -0.01
C ALA A 186 -7.77 29.71 -1.48
N THR A 187 -7.31 28.87 -2.41
CA THR A 187 -7.47 29.13 -3.83
C THR A 187 -7.97 27.89 -4.54
N VAL A 188 -9.14 28.01 -5.18
CA VAL A 188 -9.70 26.96 -6.03
C VAL A 188 -9.75 27.47 -7.46
N ILE A 189 -9.04 26.79 -8.35
CA ILE A 189 -8.95 27.14 -9.77
C ILE A 189 -9.71 26.09 -10.56
N GLU A 190 -10.53 26.52 -11.51
CA GLU A 190 -11.32 25.64 -12.36
C GLU A 190 -10.78 25.66 -13.79
N ALA A 191 -10.68 24.49 -14.41
CA ALA A 191 -10.41 24.33 -15.83
C ALA A 191 -11.37 23.29 -16.40
N ARG A 192 -11.92 23.55 -17.59
CA ARG A 192 -12.90 22.65 -18.21
C ARG A 192 -12.26 21.48 -18.94
N ASP A 193 -10.96 21.56 -19.22
CA ASP A 193 -10.21 20.54 -19.96
C ASP A 193 -8.71 20.65 -19.68
N GLY A 194 -7.95 19.65 -20.13
CA GLY A 194 -6.49 19.62 -19.93
C GLY A 194 -5.74 20.76 -20.63
N VAL A 195 -6.25 21.27 -21.75
CA VAL A 195 -5.60 22.39 -22.48
C VAL A 195 -5.73 23.68 -21.68
N GLU A 196 -6.92 23.95 -21.14
CA GLU A 196 -7.16 25.10 -20.29
C GLU A 196 -6.32 25.01 -19.00
N ALA A 197 -6.24 23.82 -18.38
CA ALA A 197 -5.41 23.61 -17.20
C ALA A 197 -3.92 23.88 -17.49
N LEU A 198 -3.36 23.33 -18.58
CA LEU A 198 -1.97 23.56 -18.98
C LEU A 198 -1.66 25.04 -19.25
N LYS A 199 -2.62 25.82 -19.77
CA LYS A 199 -2.45 27.27 -19.97
C LYS A 199 -2.44 28.06 -18.67
N GLN A 200 -3.19 27.61 -17.65
CA GLN A 200 -3.28 28.29 -16.37
C GLN A 200 -2.09 27.97 -15.46
N LEU A 201 -1.55 26.75 -15.54
CA LEU A 201 -0.50 26.25 -14.64
C LEU A 201 0.76 27.14 -14.50
N PRO A 202 1.31 27.76 -15.55
CA PRO A 202 2.48 28.64 -15.39
C PRO A 202 2.24 29.84 -14.46
N ASN A 203 0.99 30.26 -14.30
CA ASN A 203 0.62 31.43 -13.51
C ASN A 203 0.22 31.07 -12.06
N HIS A 204 0.10 29.77 -11.76
CA HIS A 204 -0.40 29.31 -10.48
C HIS A 204 0.49 28.20 -9.91
N LYS A 205 0.98 28.41 -8.69
CA LYS A 205 1.51 27.30 -7.90
C LYS A 205 0.33 26.46 -7.41
N ILE A 206 0.29 25.20 -7.82
CA ILE A 206 -0.80 24.26 -7.49
C ILE A 206 -0.28 23.19 -6.55
N ASP A 207 -0.91 23.02 -5.39
CA ASP A 207 -0.53 21.97 -4.45
C ASP A 207 -1.18 20.64 -4.84
N ALA A 208 -2.43 20.68 -5.33
CA ALA A 208 -3.17 19.50 -5.77
C ALA A 208 -4.03 19.76 -7.02
N LEU A 209 -4.14 18.74 -7.87
CA LEU A 209 -5.01 18.69 -9.03
C LEU A 209 -6.03 17.57 -8.85
N LEU A 210 -7.30 17.91 -8.97
CA LEU A 210 -8.41 16.97 -9.13
C LEU A 210 -8.74 16.91 -10.61
N VAL A 211 -8.42 15.81 -11.28
CA VAL A 211 -8.46 15.72 -12.75
C VAL A 211 -9.44 14.65 -13.18
N ASP A 212 -10.41 15.00 -14.02
CA ASP A 212 -11.31 14.02 -14.62
C ASP A 212 -10.56 13.11 -15.58
N LEU A 213 -10.88 11.82 -15.54
CA LEU A 213 -10.25 10.82 -16.38
C LEU A 213 -10.66 11.00 -17.84
N TYR A 214 -11.93 11.34 -18.10
CA TYR A 214 -12.48 11.39 -19.45
C TYR A 214 -12.73 12.82 -19.90
N MET A 215 -11.71 13.41 -20.52
CA MET A 215 -11.76 14.76 -21.06
C MET A 215 -11.33 14.78 -22.53
N ALA A 216 -11.66 15.86 -23.24
CA ALA A 216 -11.20 16.13 -24.60
C ALA A 216 -10.54 17.52 -24.65
N PRO A 217 -9.52 17.74 -25.49
CA PRO A 217 -8.97 16.83 -26.49
C PRO A 217 -7.98 15.79 -25.96
N MET A 218 -7.67 15.82 -24.66
CA MET A 218 -6.79 14.84 -24.00
C MET A 218 -7.49 14.28 -22.76
N ASP A 219 -7.21 13.02 -22.44
CA ASP A 219 -7.72 12.36 -21.25
C ASP A 219 -6.88 12.70 -19.99
N GLY A 220 -7.37 12.32 -18.81
CA GLY A 220 -6.69 12.61 -17.54
C GLY A 220 -5.34 11.90 -17.38
N VAL A 221 -5.16 10.75 -18.03
CA VAL A 221 -3.90 9.98 -18.02
C VAL A 221 -2.86 10.67 -18.90
N GLU A 222 -3.24 11.10 -20.10
CA GLU A 222 -2.40 11.90 -21.01
C GLU A 222 -2.01 13.23 -20.38
N PHE A 223 -2.97 13.94 -19.78
CA PHE A 223 -2.71 15.16 -19.02
C PHE A 223 -1.70 14.92 -17.88
N THR A 224 -1.86 13.82 -17.12
CA THR A 224 -0.91 13.45 -16.06
C THR A 224 0.49 13.20 -16.62
N HIS A 225 0.61 12.51 -17.74
CA HIS A 225 1.90 12.29 -18.40
C HIS A 225 2.60 13.60 -18.77
N LEU A 226 1.86 14.57 -19.33
CA LEU A 226 2.38 15.90 -19.63
C LEU A 226 2.82 16.63 -18.35
N MET A 227 2.01 16.54 -17.29
CA MET A 227 2.35 17.12 -15.99
C MET A 227 3.61 16.54 -15.37
N ARG A 228 3.92 15.26 -15.59
CA ARG A 228 5.12 14.62 -15.03
C ARG A 228 6.40 14.84 -15.83
N ASN A 229 6.32 15.43 -17.03
CA ASN A 229 7.50 15.74 -17.82
C ASN A 229 8.25 16.93 -17.19
N ILE A 230 9.48 16.68 -16.75
CA ILE A 230 10.32 17.65 -16.01
C ILE A 230 10.70 18.85 -16.87
N ALA A 231 10.84 18.67 -18.19
CA ALA A 231 11.28 19.73 -19.09
C ALA A 231 10.16 20.74 -19.38
N ASP A 232 8.91 20.27 -19.45
CA ASP A 232 7.78 21.04 -19.98
C ASP A 232 6.77 21.45 -18.91
N SER A 233 6.74 20.76 -17.78
CA SER A 233 5.78 21.02 -16.70
C SER A 233 6.30 22.07 -15.71
N PRO A 234 5.52 23.13 -15.40
CA PRO A 234 5.88 24.08 -14.36
C PRO A 234 5.76 23.47 -12.95
N ASN A 235 5.13 22.30 -12.81
CA ASN A 235 4.86 21.70 -11.50
C ASN A 235 4.81 20.16 -11.55
N PRO A 236 5.94 19.49 -11.81
CA PRO A 236 5.99 18.04 -11.99
C PRO A 236 5.79 17.25 -10.69
N ARG A 237 5.76 17.92 -9.53
CA ARG A 237 5.57 17.30 -8.21
C ARG A 237 4.16 17.45 -7.63
N ALA A 238 3.26 18.18 -8.30
CA ALA A 238 1.92 18.40 -7.78
C ALA A 238 1.20 17.08 -7.45
N LEU A 239 0.41 17.08 -6.38
CA LEU A 239 -0.51 16.00 -6.07
C LEU A 239 -1.53 15.90 -7.21
N ILE A 240 -1.71 14.72 -7.81
CA ILE A 240 -2.70 14.49 -8.86
C ILE A 240 -3.61 13.35 -8.43
N ILE A 241 -4.88 13.64 -8.26
CA ILE A 241 -5.94 12.67 -8.00
C ILE A 241 -6.82 12.59 -9.24
N LEU A 242 -6.88 11.43 -9.89
CA LEU A 242 -7.82 11.22 -10.98
C LEU A 242 -9.21 10.95 -10.44
N MET A 243 -10.22 11.46 -11.15
CA MET A 243 -11.62 11.27 -10.84
C MET A 243 -12.30 10.61 -12.03
N THR A 244 -13.18 9.64 -11.81
CA THR A 244 -13.85 8.95 -12.93
C THR A 244 -15.29 8.62 -12.58
N GLY A 245 -16.21 8.82 -13.53
CA GLY A 245 -17.57 8.32 -13.43
C GLY A 245 -17.73 6.86 -13.87
N ALA A 246 -16.72 6.27 -14.49
CA ALA A 246 -16.78 4.90 -15.01
C ALA A 246 -16.33 3.86 -13.98
N GLU A 247 -16.53 2.58 -14.33
CA GLU A 247 -16.09 1.46 -13.50
C GLU A 247 -14.57 1.41 -13.37
N VAL A 248 -14.08 1.19 -12.16
CA VAL A 248 -12.66 1.16 -11.86
C VAL A 248 -12.14 -0.27 -12.00
N SER A 249 -11.43 -0.54 -13.09
CA SER A 249 -10.77 -1.83 -13.32
C SER A 249 -9.30 -1.80 -12.87
N GLN A 250 -8.73 -2.98 -12.56
CA GLN A 250 -7.30 -3.09 -12.22
C GLN A 250 -6.40 -2.60 -13.36
N GLY A 251 -6.80 -2.82 -14.62
CA GLY A 251 -6.08 -2.33 -15.79
C GLY A 251 -6.04 -0.79 -15.84
N LEU A 252 -7.16 -0.13 -15.55
CA LEU A 252 -7.21 1.33 -15.45
C LEU A 252 -6.33 1.85 -14.31
N ILE A 253 -6.42 1.25 -13.12
CA ILE A 253 -5.57 1.62 -11.97
C ILE A 253 -4.09 1.54 -12.36
N ASN A 254 -3.67 0.43 -12.97
CA ASN A 254 -2.28 0.24 -13.37
C ASN A 254 -1.83 1.32 -14.36
N ARG A 255 -2.62 1.60 -15.41
CA ARG A 255 -2.30 2.65 -16.39
C ARG A 255 -2.21 4.04 -15.75
N ALA A 256 -3.13 4.36 -14.86
CA ALA A 256 -3.14 5.66 -14.20
C ALA A 256 -1.94 5.83 -13.27
N LEU A 257 -1.62 4.80 -12.47
CA LEU A 257 -0.40 4.79 -11.65
C LEU A 257 0.86 4.87 -12.52
N ASP A 258 0.87 4.20 -13.68
CA ASP A 258 1.96 4.28 -14.67
C ASP A 258 2.17 5.70 -15.23
N ALA A 259 1.10 6.49 -15.30
CA ALA A 259 1.16 7.90 -15.65
C ALA A 259 1.70 8.81 -14.54
N GLY A 260 1.73 8.31 -13.30
CA GLY A 260 2.25 9.05 -12.16
C GLY A 260 1.18 9.82 -11.37
N ILE A 261 -0.03 9.27 -11.28
CA ILE A 261 -1.04 9.78 -10.35
C ILE A 261 -0.67 9.43 -8.90
N HIS A 262 -1.28 10.11 -7.94
CA HIS A 262 -1.19 9.76 -6.52
C HIS A 262 -2.40 8.94 -6.06
N ASP A 263 -3.58 9.19 -6.64
CA ASP A 263 -4.79 8.47 -6.27
C ASP A 263 -5.84 8.50 -7.38
N LEU A 264 -6.84 7.64 -7.25
CA LEU A 264 -7.98 7.55 -8.15
C LEU A 264 -9.28 7.44 -7.34
N MET A 265 -10.25 8.30 -7.66
CA MET A 265 -11.54 8.38 -6.99
C MET A 265 -12.68 8.15 -7.99
N LYS A 266 -13.67 7.32 -7.60
CA LYS A 266 -14.90 7.13 -8.37
C LYS A 266 -15.92 8.21 -7.99
N LYS A 267 -16.55 8.82 -8.99
CA LYS A 267 -17.67 9.75 -8.82
C LYS A 267 -18.96 8.94 -8.56
N PRO A 268 -19.90 9.44 -7.73
CA PRO A 268 -19.87 10.72 -7.01
C PRO A 268 -18.89 10.69 -5.83
N ILE A 269 -18.24 11.83 -5.57
CA ILE A 269 -17.27 11.98 -4.49
C ILE A 269 -17.94 12.75 -3.34
N SER A 270 -17.86 12.24 -2.11
CA SER A 270 -18.28 12.98 -0.92
C SER A 270 -17.17 13.93 -0.43
N GLN A 271 -17.54 14.98 0.29
CA GLN A 271 -16.58 15.92 0.88
C GLN A 271 -15.59 15.20 1.82
N ASP A 272 -16.07 14.26 2.65
CA ASP A 272 -15.22 13.49 3.57
C ASP A 272 -14.24 12.59 2.83
N ALA A 273 -14.69 11.93 1.75
CA ALA A 273 -13.82 11.10 0.93
C ALA A 273 -12.73 11.95 0.24
N LEU A 274 -13.10 13.13 -0.27
CA LEU A 274 -12.15 14.07 -0.86
C LEU A 274 -11.13 14.56 0.17
N ARG A 275 -11.61 14.98 1.34
CA ARG A 275 -10.78 15.43 2.47
C ARG A 275 -9.78 14.36 2.87
N ALA A 276 -10.24 13.14 3.10
CA ALA A 276 -9.41 12.01 3.50
C ALA A 276 -8.27 11.74 2.50
N ARG A 277 -8.58 11.81 1.19
CA ARG A 277 -7.59 11.58 0.13
C ARG A 277 -6.58 12.71 0.05
N LEU A 278 -7.00 13.97 0.18
CA LEU A 278 -6.09 15.12 0.22
C LEU A 278 -5.20 15.07 1.48
N GLU A 279 -5.78 14.87 2.67
CA GLU A 279 -5.03 14.78 3.93
C GLU A 279 -3.97 13.67 3.87
N ARG A 280 -4.32 12.49 3.36
CA ARG A 280 -3.39 11.37 3.20
C ARG A 280 -2.13 11.77 2.45
N HIS A 281 -2.27 12.39 1.27
CA HIS A 281 -1.13 12.69 0.39
C HIS A 281 -0.44 14.01 0.73
N LEU A 282 -1.12 14.94 1.38
CA LEU A 282 -0.51 16.22 1.81
C LEU A 282 0.26 16.08 3.12
N LEU A 283 -0.20 15.24 4.05
CA LEU A 283 0.48 15.00 5.33
C LEU A 283 1.58 13.94 5.23
N ALA A 284 1.46 13.01 4.29
CA ALA A 284 2.48 12.02 3.97
C ALA A 284 2.76 11.98 2.46
N PRO A 285 3.45 12.99 1.90
CA PRO A 285 3.78 13.02 0.47
C PRO A 285 4.59 11.81 0.03
N LEU A 286 4.24 11.27 -1.15
CA LEU A 286 4.99 10.16 -1.74
C LEU A 286 6.38 10.64 -2.18
N PRO A 287 7.44 9.81 -2.01
CA PRO A 287 8.73 10.10 -2.62
C PRO A 287 8.60 10.01 -4.15
N PHE A 288 9.43 10.75 -4.88
CA PHE A 288 9.45 10.74 -6.33
C PHE A 288 10.76 10.14 -6.83
N HIS A 289 10.71 9.54 -8.03
CA HIS A 289 11.89 9.07 -8.74
C HIS A 289 11.86 9.56 -10.19
N GLU A 290 13.05 9.77 -10.75
CA GLU A 290 13.22 10.20 -12.13
C GLU A 290 13.34 8.99 -13.07
N VAL A 291 12.64 9.08 -14.20
CA VAL A 291 12.57 8.06 -15.24
C VAL A 291 12.69 8.76 -16.58
N GLY A 292 13.92 8.81 -17.10
CA GLY A 292 14.22 9.63 -18.28
C GLY A 292 13.87 11.09 -18.00
N ARG A 293 12.93 11.67 -18.77
CA ARG A 293 12.43 13.04 -18.59
C ARG A 293 11.21 13.16 -17.67
N TYR A 294 10.78 12.07 -17.03
CA TYR A 294 9.57 12.05 -16.21
C TYR A 294 9.90 11.93 -14.72
N LEU A 295 9.11 12.59 -13.88
CA LEU A 295 9.20 12.50 -12.43
C LEU A 295 7.94 11.81 -11.88
N LEU A 296 8.09 10.63 -11.27
CA LEU A 296 6.96 9.76 -10.93
C LEU A 296 6.90 9.48 -9.42
N PRO A 297 5.71 9.48 -8.80
CA PRO A 297 5.55 9.09 -7.40
C PRO A 297 5.83 7.59 -7.21
N VAL A 298 6.53 7.25 -6.13
CA VAL A 298 6.81 5.88 -5.71
C VAL A 298 5.71 5.43 -4.76
N HIS A 299 4.84 4.56 -5.25
CA HIS A 299 3.79 3.95 -4.43
C HIS A 299 4.34 2.77 -3.62
N PRO A 300 4.05 2.68 -2.30
CA PRO A 300 4.54 1.60 -1.43
C PRO A 300 4.18 0.19 -1.92
N ASP A 301 3.03 0.05 -2.57
CA ASP A 301 2.48 -1.24 -3.02
C ASP A 301 3.02 -1.69 -4.40
N ARG A 302 3.94 -0.92 -5.02
CA ARG A 302 4.53 -1.27 -6.33
C ARG A 302 5.83 -2.04 -6.14
N ASN A 303 5.83 -3.29 -6.61
CA ASN A 303 7.05 -4.10 -6.72
C ASN A 303 8.13 -3.38 -7.56
N ALA A 304 9.40 -3.43 -7.13
CA ALA A 304 10.54 -2.85 -7.84
C ALA A 304 10.64 -3.24 -9.32
N THR A 305 10.14 -4.42 -9.69
CA THR A 305 10.05 -4.91 -11.08
C THR A 305 9.06 -4.12 -11.94
N LEU A 306 7.97 -3.60 -11.37
CA LEU A 306 6.99 -2.76 -12.09
C LEU A 306 7.56 -1.37 -12.36
N LEU A 307 8.30 -0.79 -11.41
CA LEU A 307 9.02 0.48 -11.61
C LEU A 307 10.03 0.38 -12.76
N ARG A 308 10.74 -0.75 -12.90
CA ARG A 308 11.65 -1.01 -14.03
C ARG A 308 10.92 -1.15 -15.37
N ARG A 309 9.71 -1.73 -15.41
CA ARG A 309 8.88 -1.82 -16.63
C ARG A 309 8.34 -0.46 -17.05
N GLN A 310 7.91 0.35 -16.08
CA GLN A 310 7.45 1.74 -16.29
C GLN A 310 8.57 2.60 -16.90
N ALA A 311 9.82 2.39 -16.46
CA ALA A 311 10.98 3.02 -17.10
C ALA A 311 11.19 2.60 -18.56
N ALA A 312 10.96 1.34 -18.89
CA ALA A 312 11.10 0.83 -20.24
C ALA A 312 9.97 1.27 -21.20
N SER A 313 8.75 1.55 -20.69
CA SER A 313 7.64 2.04 -21.52
C SER A 313 7.71 3.54 -21.80
N LEU A 314 8.28 4.33 -20.88
CA LEU A 314 8.43 5.79 -21.02
C LEU A 314 9.70 6.23 -21.75
N SER A 315 10.62 5.28 -21.99
CA SER A 315 11.86 5.51 -22.76
C SER A 315 11.70 5.21 -24.26
N ARG A 316 10.47 4.96 -24.75
CA ARG A 316 10.16 4.72 -26.16
C ARG A 316 9.39 5.88 -26.76
#